data_AF-A0A958QUT5-F1
#
_entry.id   AF-A0A958QUT5-F1
#
_cell.length_a   1.000
_cell.length_b   1.000
_cell.length_c   1.000
_cell.angle_alpha   90.00
_cell.angle_beta   90.00
_cell.angle_gamma   90.00
#
_symmetry.space_group_name_H-M   'P 1'
#
loop_
_entity.id
_entity.type
_entity.pdbx_description
1 polymer ?
#
loop_
_entity_poly.entity_id
_entity_poly.type
_entity_poly.pdbx_seq_one_letter_code
_entity_poly.pdbx_strand_id
1 'polypeptide(L)' 'MSQEIRKSSRSLIKDPVKARDFNKLNIIFCCEQCSYFQPQNGLCNLGFPNHVHREEAQLKCYSMSGKFAFCRYLEID' A
#
# COMPACT_ATOMS: atom_id res chain seq x y z
N MET A 1 -19.94 19.61 13.60
CA MET A 1 -18.69 19.63 12.83
C MET A 1 -18.54 18.28 12.13
N SER A 2 -19.18 18.12 10.98
CA SER A 2 -19.16 16.86 10.23
C SER A 2 -18.11 17.04 9.14
N GLN A 3 -16.88 16.60 9.40
CA GLN A 3 -15.84 16.63 8.38
C GLN A 3 -16.12 15.53 7.37
N GLU A 4 -16.63 15.93 6.21
CA GLU A 4 -16.74 15.09 5.03
C GLU A 4 -15.33 14.69 4.58
N ILE A 5 -14.96 13.45 4.87
CA ILE A 5 -13.69 12.86 4.45
C ILE A 5 -13.73 12.79 2.92
N ARG A 6 -13.17 13.81 2.26
CA ARG A 6 -12.95 13.82 0.81
C ARG A 6 -12.19 12.53 0.49
N LYS A 7 -12.84 11.59 -0.20
CA LYS A 7 -12.20 10.45 -0.88
C LYS A 7 -11.20 11.05 -1.87
N SER A 8 -9.98 11.29 -1.39
CA SER A 8 -8.91 11.70 -2.28
C SER A 8 -8.58 10.44 -3.07
N SER A 9 -9.13 10.36 -4.28
CA SER A 9 -8.66 9.45 -5.33
C SER A 9 -7.26 9.90 -5.75
N ARG A 10 -6.32 9.96 -4.80
CA ARG A 10 -4.92 10.23 -5.08
C ARG A 10 -4.38 8.95 -5.69
N SER A 11 -4.11 9.03 -6.99
CA SER A 11 -3.67 7.95 -7.84
C SER A 11 -2.61 7.12 -7.13
N LEU A 12 -2.86 5.81 -7.04
CA LEU A 12 -1.89 4.83 -6.57
C LEU A 12 -0.66 4.89 -7.46
N ILE A 13 0.46 5.35 -6.91
CA ILE A 13 1.73 5.38 -7.64
C ILE A 13 2.30 3.97 -7.59
N LYS A 14 2.58 3.42 -8.77
CA LYS A 14 3.17 2.09 -8.92
C LYS A 14 4.66 2.26 -9.19
N ASP A 15 5.46 1.92 -8.21
CA ASP A 15 6.92 2.04 -8.30
C ASP A 15 7.54 0.70 -8.70
N PRO A 16 8.49 0.68 -9.65
CA PRO A 16 9.22 -0.53 -9.99
C PRO A 16 10.15 -0.92 -8.85
N VAL A 17 10.06 -2.18 -8.43
CA VAL A 17 10.90 -2.74 -7.37
C VAL A 17 11.75 -3.85 -7.94
N LYS A 18 13.06 -3.81 -7.70
CA LYS A 18 13.94 -4.90 -8.11
C LYS A 18 13.81 -6.03 -7.12
N ALA A 19 13.76 -7.27 -7.61
CA ALA A 19 13.70 -8.48 -6.76
C ALA A 19 14.85 -8.55 -5.74
N ARG A 20 16.02 -8.00 -6.07
CA ARG A 20 17.15 -7.92 -5.14
C ARG A 20 16.84 -7.01 -3.94
N ASP A 21 16.22 -5.86 -4.20
CA ASP A 21 15.87 -4.88 -3.19
C ASP A 21 14.71 -5.40 -2.33
N PHE A 22 13.71 -6.05 -2.95
CA PHE A 22 12.63 -6.72 -2.23
C PHE A 22 13.12 -7.76 -1.19
N ASN A 23 14.16 -8.54 -1.53
CA ASN A 23 14.72 -9.55 -0.63
C ASN A 23 15.70 -8.98 0.41
N LYS A 24 16.33 -7.82 0.12
CA LYS A 24 17.38 -7.24 0.99
C LYS A 24 16.85 -6.15 1.90
N LEU A 25 16.02 -5.28 1.35
CA LEU A 25 15.36 -4.20 2.05
C LEU A 25 14.04 -4.81 2.52
N ASN A 26 13.89 -4.94 3.84
CA ASN A 26 12.67 -5.47 4.45
C ASN A 26 11.55 -4.42 4.34
N ILE A 27 11.21 -4.07 3.09
CA ILE A 27 10.31 -2.98 2.74
C ILE A 27 8.89 -3.37 3.09
N ILE A 28 8.17 -2.42 3.67
CA ILE A 28 6.73 -2.54 3.84
C ILE A 28 6.11 -2.29 2.47
N PHE A 29 5.56 -3.31 1.83
CA PHE A 29 4.95 -3.20 0.49
C PHE A 29 3.44 -3.46 0.52
N CYS A 30 2.90 -3.95 1.63
CA CYS A 30 1.48 -4.21 1.78
C CYS A 30 0.90 -3.62 3.07
N CYS A 31 -0.42 -3.45 3.09
CA CYS A 31 -1.14 -2.96 4.26
C CYS A 31 -0.97 -3.91 5.46
N GLU A 32 -0.86 -5.22 5.26
CA GLU A 32 -0.72 -6.19 6.36
C GLU A 32 0.59 -6.02 7.14
N GLN A 33 1.62 -5.44 6.50
CA GLN A 33 2.88 -5.08 7.14
C GLN A 33 2.89 -3.63 7.70
N CYS A 34 1.83 -2.86 7.46
CA CYS A 34 1.74 -1.46 7.83
C CYS A 34 1.14 -1.28 9.23
N SER A 35 1.77 -0.47 10.08
CA SER A 35 1.28 -0.18 11.44
C SER A 35 -0.09 0.51 11.48
N TYR A 36 -0.50 1.14 10.38
CA TYR A 36 -1.80 1.82 10.26
C TYR A 36 -2.94 0.90 9.81
N PHE A 37 -2.64 -0.34 9.45
CA PHE A 37 -3.66 -1.30 9.04
C PHE A 37 -4.30 -1.94 10.27
N GLN A 38 -5.63 -1.92 10.30
CA GLN A 38 -6.41 -2.60 11.33
C GLN A 38 -6.93 -3.92 10.78
N PRO A 39 -6.31 -5.06 11.12
CA PRO A 39 -6.77 -6.37 10.64
C PRO A 39 -8.17 -6.72 11.14
N GLN A 40 -8.56 -6.23 12.33
CA GLN A 40 -9.89 -6.46 12.90
C GLN A 40 -11.02 -5.93 12.01
N ASN A 41 -10.84 -4.74 11.45
CA ASN A 41 -11.85 -4.10 10.60
C ASN A 41 -11.54 -4.27 9.11
N GLY A 42 -10.34 -4.78 8.78
CA GLY A 42 -9.84 -4.85 7.41
C GLY A 42 -9.83 -3.47 6.75
N LEU A 43 -9.44 -2.42 7.48
CA LEU A 43 -9.42 -1.02 7.06
C LEU A 43 -8.06 -0.37 7.34
N CYS A 44 -7.73 0.68 6.60
CA CYS A 44 -6.56 1.52 6.86
C CYS A 44 -7.01 2.71 7.72
N ASN A 45 -6.36 2.95 8.87
CA ASN A 45 -6.66 4.09 9.74
C ASN A 45 -6.45 5.45 9.08
N LEU A 46 -5.61 5.51 8.04
CA LEU A 46 -5.36 6.71 7.26
C LEU A 46 -6.48 6.99 6.23
N GLY A 47 -7.48 6.11 6.11
CA GLY A 47 -8.58 6.25 5.16
C GLY A 47 -8.21 5.92 3.71
N PHE A 48 -7.03 5.35 3.46
CA PHE A 48 -6.62 4.92 2.12
C PHE A 48 -7.31 3.62 1.67
N PRO A 49 -7.55 3.45 0.36
CA PRO A 49 -8.05 2.19 -0.18
C PRO A 49 -7.02 1.07 0.06
N ASN A 50 -7.39 0.07 0.86
CA ASN A 50 -6.45 -1.02 1.21
C ASN A 50 -6.53 -2.23 0.28
N HIS A 51 -7.60 -2.40 -0.50
CA HIS A 51 -7.84 -3.59 -1.33
C HIS A 51 -6.71 -3.81 -2.35
N VAL A 52 -6.18 -2.73 -2.93
CA VAL A 52 -5.01 -2.73 -3.82
C VAL A 52 -3.68 -2.83 -3.08
N HIS A 53 -3.66 -2.55 -1.78
CA HIS A 53 -2.47 -2.60 -0.94
C HIS A 53 -2.36 -3.92 -0.16
N ARG A 54 -3.31 -4.84 -0.28
CA ARG A 54 -3.19 -6.17 0.34
C ARG A 54 -2.08 -6.96 -0.35
N GLU A 55 -1.46 -7.87 0.39
CA GLU A 55 -0.35 -8.70 -0.10
C GLU A 55 -0.71 -9.40 -1.42
N GLU A 56 -1.88 -10.04 -1.48
CA GLU A 56 -2.34 -10.75 -2.68
C GLU A 56 -2.40 -9.84 -3.92
N ALA A 57 -2.98 -8.64 -3.79
CA ALA A 57 -3.12 -7.69 -4.89
C ALA A 57 -1.76 -7.12 -5.33
N GLN A 58 -0.86 -6.88 -4.36
CA GLN A 58 0.50 -6.41 -4.59
C GLN A 58 1.34 -7.46 -5.30
N LEU A 59 1.34 -8.70 -4.83
CA LEU A 59 2.05 -9.82 -5.45
C LEU A 59 1.54 -10.08 -6.87
N LYS A 60 0.22 -9.99 -7.10
CA LYS A 60 -0.35 -10.09 -8.44
C LYS A 60 0.13 -8.96 -9.35
N CYS A 61 0.10 -7.71 -8.87
CA CYS A 61 0.63 -6.57 -9.64
C CYS A 61 2.12 -6.69 -9.93
N TYR A 62 2.90 -7.16 -8.95
CA TYR A 62 4.34 -7.36 -9.10
C TYR A 62 4.64 -8.48 -10.10
N SER A 63 3.91 -9.59 -10.04
CA SER A 63 4.05 -10.69 -10.99
C SER A 63 3.69 -10.27 -12.41
N MET A 64 2.70 -9.38 -12.58
CA MET A 64 2.24 -8.92 -13.89
C MET A 64 3.06 -7.76 -14.47
N SER A 65 3.61 -6.87 -13.64
CA SER A 65 4.20 -5.60 -14.09
C SER A 65 5.58 -5.30 -13.48
N GLY A 66 6.05 -6.09 -12.51
CA GLY A 66 7.29 -5.82 -11.77
C GLY A 66 7.21 -4.58 -10.87
N LYS A 67 5.99 -4.15 -10.50
CA LYS A 67 5.75 -2.92 -9.75
C LYS A 67 4.89 -3.19 -8.53
N PHE A 68 5.20 -2.51 -7.43
CA PHE A 68 4.36 -2.45 -6.23
C PHE A 68 3.65 -1.10 -6.18
N ALA A 69 2.42 -1.09 -5.67
CA ALA A 69 1.71 0.15 -5.40
C ALA A 69 1.93 0.51 -3.92
N PHE A 70 2.92 1.35 -3.65
CA PHE A 70 3.24 1.75 -2.28
C PHE A 70 2.16 2.67 -1.72
N CYS A 71 1.99 2.60 -0.39
CA CYS A 71 1.19 3.59 0.29
C CYS A 71 1.91 4.94 0.23
N ARG A 72 1.20 6.03 -0.10
CA ARG A 72 1.77 7.38 -0.15
C ARG A 72 2.47 7.82 1.15
N TYR A 73 2.11 7.23 2.29
CA TYR A 73 2.78 7.51 3.56
C TYR A 73 4.20 6.92 3.62
N LEU A 74 4.44 5.79 2.95
CA LEU A 74 5.75 5.12 2.89
C LEU A 74 6.72 5.81 1.92
N GLU A 75 6.24 6.71 1.07
CA GLU A 75 7.10 7.51 0.16
C GLU A 75 7.77 8.70 0.86
N ILE A 76 7.43 8.99 2.12
CA ILE A 76 7.84 10.22 2.84
C ILE A 76 8.91 9.93 3.91
N ASP A 77 9.25 8.66 4.19
CA ASP A 77 10.26 8.26 5.18
C ASP A 77 11.61 7.92 4.52
#